data_AF-A0A0G0M4M7-F1
#
_entry.id   AF-A0A0G0M4M7-F1
#
_cell.length_a   1.000
_cell.length_b   1.000
_cell.length_c   1.000
_cell.angle_alpha   90.00
_cell.angle_beta   90.00
_cell.angle_gamma   90.00
#
_symmetry.space_group_name_H-M   'P 1'
#
loop_
_entity.id
_entity.type
_entity.pdbx_description
1 polymer ?
#
loop_
_entity_poly.entity_id
_entity_poly.type
_entity_poly.pdbx_seq_one_letter_code
_entity_poly.pdbx_strand_id
1 'polypeptide(L)'
;MGTLMYWSDPNTIFSATLLKMKENLKKSGYAGYIDINCIANLKGIYPLEFTCRFGYPTISIQIEGIVSGVGDFLYCLAKKEQFELKIKKGFQMGVVLAVPPFPFFDDEENFIYRDLSILFKKPNLDGVRLGDVKIINGAWCVAGSDGYVLVITGSGNTVEEVRKQVYGRINNIMLQNMYYRTDIGLKWYRDSDLLQTWGYLK
;
A
#
# COMPACT_ATOMS: atom_id res chain seq x y z
N MET A 1 -9.94 -0.94 -3.34
CA MET A 1 -8.75 -1.44 -2.60
C MET A 1 -8.11 -0.28 -1.87
N GLY A 2 -7.46 -0.57 -0.75
CA GLY A 2 -6.70 0.41 0.01
C GLY A 2 -6.35 -0.17 1.37
N THR A 3 -5.30 0.38 1.97
CA THR A 3 -4.74 -0.16 3.21
C THR A 3 -4.32 1.01 4.09
N LEU A 4 -4.58 0.88 5.39
CA LEU A 4 -3.93 1.66 6.43
C LEU A 4 -2.83 0.79 7.04
N MET A 5 -1.65 1.33 7.23
CA MET A 5 -0.54 0.66 7.90
C MET A 5 0.25 1.65 8.75
N TYR A 6 1.11 1.11 9.60
CA TYR A 6 2.10 1.85 10.33
C TYR A 6 3.29 0.92 10.58
N TRP A 7 4.45 1.50 10.81
CA TRP A 7 5.63 0.76 11.20
C TRP A 7 5.64 0.53 12.71
N SER A 8 6.04 -0.66 13.14
CA SER A 8 6.19 -0.98 14.56
C SER A 8 7.48 -1.74 14.80
N ASP A 9 7.99 -1.62 16.03
CA ASP A 9 8.95 -2.58 16.56
C ASP A 9 8.34 -4.00 16.63
N PRO A 10 9.17 -5.04 16.80
CA PRO A 10 8.69 -6.42 16.97
C PRO A 10 7.59 -6.53 18.04
N ASN A 11 6.48 -7.16 17.66
CA ASN A 11 5.31 -7.34 18.52
C ASN A 11 4.88 -8.83 18.56
N THR A 12 3.77 -9.11 19.26
CA THR A 12 3.25 -10.47 19.40
C THR A 12 2.84 -11.07 18.06
N ILE A 13 2.27 -10.27 17.14
CA ILE A 13 1.88 -10.75 15.81
C ILE A 13 3.11 -11.22 15.05
N PHE A 14 4.16 -10.40 14.99
CA PHE A 14 5.42 -10.76 14.34
C PHE A 14 6.06 -12.02 14.94
N SER A 15 6.11 -12.09 16.28
CA SER A 15 6.71 -13.21 17.01
C SER A 15 5.94 -14.52 16.81
N ALA A 16 4.60 -14.44 16.74
CA ALA A 16 3.73 -15.59 16.54
C ALA A 16 3.67 -16.08 15.09
N THR A 17 4.12 -15.27 14.13
CA THR A 17 4.04 -15.53 12.68
C THR A 17 5.41 -15.53 12.02
N LEU A 18 5.81 -14.42 11.40
CA LEU A 18 6.98 -14.30 10.52
C LEU A 18 8.30 -14.70 11.20
N LEU A 19 8.47 -14.39 12.48
CA LEU A 19 9.69 -14.75 13.22
C LEU A 19 9.96 -16.26 13.21
N LYS A 20 8.90 -17.10 13.19
CA LYS A 20 9.04 -18.57 13.15
C LYS A 20 9.72 -19.07 11.88
N MET A 21 9.74 -18.26 10.82
CA MET A 21 10.35 -18.62 9.54
C MET A 21 11.84 -18.26 9.46
N LYS A 22 12.38 -17.55 10.45
CA LYS A 22 13.74 -17.01 10.45
C LYS A 22 14.81 -18.05 10.08
N GLU A 23 14.82 -19.20 10.75
CA GLU A 23 15.86 -20.21 10.51
C GLU A 23 15.78 -20.84 9.12
N ASN A 24 14.57 -21.02 8.59
CA ASN A 24 14.38 -21.56 7.23
C ASN A 24 14.79 -20.53 6.17
N LEU A 25 14.42 -19.25 6.34
CA LEU A 25 14.83 -18.16 5.46
C LEU A 25 16.35 -17.96 5.47
N LYS A 26 16.98 -18.09 6.64
CA LYS A 26 18.44 -18.04 6.78
C LYS A 26 19.10 -19.21 6.05
N LYS A 27 18.62 -20.44 6.24
CA LYS A 27 19.15 -21.64 5.58
C LYS A 27 19.03 -21.56 4.05
N SER A 28 17.95 -20.99 3.53
CA SER A 28 17.77 -20.80 2.09
C SER A 28 18.57 -19.64 1.52
N GLY A 29 19.22 -18.83 2.36
CA GLY A 29 19.95 -17.64 1.94
C GLY A 29 19.05 -16.56 1.33
N TYR A 30 17.75 -16.54 1.66
CA TYR A 30 16.78 -15.61 1.11
C TYR A 30 17.12 -14.17 1.51
N ALA A 31 17.05 -13.26 0.54
CA ALA A 31 17.18 -11.82 0.74
C ALA A 31 16.07 -11.13 -0.06
N GLY A 32 15.18 -10.43 0.63
CA GLY A 32 14.02 -9.84 0.01
C GLY A 32 12.92 -9.51 1.01
N TYR A 33 11.80 -9.04 0.48
CA TYR A 33 10.61 -8.72 1.24
C TYR A 33 9.76 -9.96 1.47
N ILE A 34 9.34 -10.17 2.72
CA ILE A 34 8.36 -11.18 3.10
C ILE A 34 7.15 -10.50 3.71
N ASP A 35 5.97 -10.95 3.31
CA ASP A 35 4.70 -10.58 3.91
C ASP A 35 3.88 -11.81 4.30
N ILE A 36 3.19 -11.71 5.43
CA ILE A 36 2.25 -12.72 5.90
C ILE A 36 0.93 -12.02 6.20
N ASN A 37 -0.01 -12.11 5.26
CA ASN A 37 -1.37 -11.62 5.48
C ASN A 37 -2.07 -12.53 6.49
N CYS A 38 -2.65 -11.94 7.53
CA CYS A 38 -3.28 -12.66 8.62
C CYS A 38 -4.68 -12.12 8.92
N ILE A 39 -5.56 -13.01 9.41
CA ILE A 39 -6.73 -12.62 10.18
C ILE A 39 -6.39 -12.81 11.66
N ALA A 40 -6.60 -11.78 12.48
CA ALA A 40 -6.43 -11.86 13.92
C ALA A 40 -7.79 -11.72 14.61
N ASN A 41 -8.06 -12.57 15.61
CA ASN A 41 -9.21 -12.46 16.49
C ASN A 41 -8.84 -12.93 17.92
N LEU A 42 -9.79 -12.89 18.85
CA LEU A 42 -9.58 -13.32 20.24
C LEU A 42 -9.02 -14.75 20.39
N LYS A 43 -9.34 -15.67 19.46
CA LYS A 43 -8.91 -17.07 19.51
C LYS A 43 -7.51 -17.29 18.97
N GLY A 44 -7.00 -16.40 18.11
CA GLY A 44 -5.71 -16.60 17.47
C GLY A 44 -5.43 -15.71 16.26
N ILE A 45 -4.22 -15.90 15.72
CA ILE A 45 -3.74 -15.31 14.47
C ILE A 45 -3.72 -16.41 13.42
N TYR A 46 -4.39 -16.17 12.30
CA TYR A 46 -4.59 -17.13 11.21
C TYR A 46 -3.92 -16.60 9.94
N PRO A 47 -2.71 -17.08 9.59
CA PRO A 47 -2.08 -16.75 8.33
C PRO A 47 -2.95 -17.21 7.15
N LEU A 48 -3.15 -16.33 6.18
CA LEU A 48 -3.89 -16.60 4.95
C LEU A 48 -2.96 -16.79 3.75
N GLU A 49 -2.00 -15.88 3.62
CA GLU A 49 -1.13 -15.82 2.46
C GLU A 49 0.29 -15.46 2.89
N PHE A 50 1.26 -16.17 2.33
CA PHE A 50 2.68 -15.89 2.46
C PHE A 50 3.21 -15.44 1.10
N THR A 51 3.88 -14.28 1.04
CA THR A 51 4.43 -13.78 -0.22
C THR A 51 5.88 -13.34 -0.08
N CYS A 52 6.66 -13.59 -1.14
CA CYS A 52 8.09 -13.25 -1.26
C CYS A 52 8.33 -12.06 -2.19
N ARG A 53 7.34 -11.18 -2.31
CA ARG A 53 7.32 -10.03 -3.22
C ARG A 53 6.46 -8.93 -2.61
N PHE A 54 6.78 -7.69 -2.93
CA PHE A 54 5.97 -6.57 -2.48
C PHE A 54 4.54 -6.66 -3.03
N GLY A 55 3.56 -6.41 -2.16
CA GLY A 55 2.15 -6.36 -2.55
C GLY A 55 1.77 -5.00 -3.15
N TYR A 56 0.69 -4.99 -3.92
CA TYR A 56 0.02 -3.78 -4.39
C TYR A 56 -1.33 -3.62 -3.66
N PRO A 57 -1.68 -2.42 -3.15
CA PRO A 57 -0.92 -1.17 -3.15
C PRO A 57 0.15 -1.06 -2.04
N THR A 58 0.47 -2.14 -1.31
CA THR A 58 1.33 -2.11 -0.12
C THR A 58 2.67 -1.39 -0.33
N ILE A 59 3.38 -1.65 -1.43
CA ILE A 59 4.66 -0.99 -1.72
C ILE A 59 4.53 0.52 -1.85
N SER A 60 3.49 1.00 -2.53
CA SER A 60 3.22 2.42 -2.69
C SER A 60 3.09 3.11 -1.33
N ILE A 61 2.43 2.44 -0.39
CA ILE A 61 2.16 2.95 0.96
C ILE A 61 3.42 2.87 1.83
N GLN A 62 4.19 1.79 1.73
CA GLN A 62 5.48 1.68 2.42
C GLN A 62 6.46 2.76 1.95
N ILE A 63 6.56 3.00 0.65
CA ILE A 63 7.40 4.07 0.08
C ILE A 63 6.98 5.45 0.61
N GLU A 64 5.68 5.71 0.80
CA GLU A 64 5.21 6.95 1.43
C GLU A 64 5.78 7.14 2.85
N GLY A 65 5.99 6.04 3.57
CA GLY A 65 6.52 6.02 4.94
C GLY A 65 8.04 5.93 5.05
N ILE A 66 8.77 5.61 3.98
CA ILE A 66 10.23 5.50 4.01
C ILE A 66 10.85 6.88 3.79
N VAL A 67 11.78 7.25 4.67
CA VAL A 67 12.57 8.50 4.57
C VAL A 67 13.91 8.24 3.87
N SER A 68 14.49 7.06 4.07
CA SER A 68 15.70 6.64 3.35
C SER A 68 15.48 6.53 1.84
N GLY A 69 16.55 6.51 1.05
CA GLY A 69 16.48 6.18 -0.37
C GLY A 69 16.01 4.74 -0.58
N VAL A 70 14.83 4.53 -1.20
CA VAL A 70 14.30 3.18 -1.46
C VAL A 70 15.23 2.39 -2.38
N GLY A 71 15.85 3.05 -3.36
CA GLY A 71 16.85 2.43 -4.24
C GLY A 71 18.06 1.92 -3.47
N ASP A 72 18.59 2.74 -2.55
CA ASP A 72 19.74 2.35 -1.71
C ASP A 72 19.39 1.19 -0.78
N PHE A 73 18.19 1.23 -0.18
CA PHE A 73 17.68 0.15 0.65
C PHE A 73 17.63 -1.18 -0.13
N LEU A 74 17.02 -1.18 -1.32
CA LEU A 74 16.91 -2.37 -2.15
C LEU A 74 18.28 -2.87 -2.65
N TYR A 75 19.19 -1.94 -2.97
CA TYR A 75 20.55 -2.27 -3.39
C TYR A 75 21.35 -2.94 -2.27
N CYS A 76 21.37 -2.35 -1.06
CA CYS A 76 22.03 -2.95 0.09
C CYS A 76 21.39 -4.30 0.48
N LEU A 77 20.06 -4.41 0.40
CA LEU A 77 19.34 -5.68 0.64
C LEU A 77 19.79 -6.77 -0.34
N ALA A 78 19.89 -6.46 -1.64
CA ALA A 78 20.35 -7.39 -2.66
C ALA A 78 21.81 -7.83 -2.43
N LYS A 79 22.65 -6.94 -1.90
CA LYS A 79 24.03 -7.25 -1.52
C LYS A 79 24.19 -7.93 -0.15
N LYS A 80 23.10 -8.07 0.61
CA LYS A 80 23.11 -8.55 2.00
C LYS A 80 23.98 -7.68 2.92
N GLU A 81 24.03 -6.38 2.62
CA GLU A 81 24.71 -5.37 3.43
C GLU A 81 23.77 -4.80 4.48
N GLN A 82 24.32 -4.30 5.59
CA GLN A 82 23.52 -3.62 6.61
C GLN A 82 23.02 -2.27 6.09
N PHE A 83 21.77 -1.96 6.38
CA PHE A 83 21.15 -0.69 6.02
C PHE A 83 20.22 -0.23 7.15
N GLU A 84 20.39 1.00 7.60
CA GLU A 84 19.48 1.62 8.56
C GLU A 84 18.27 2.21 7.83
N LEU A 85 17.13 1.53 7.90
CA LEU A 85 15.89 2.00 7.28
C LEU A 85 15.24 3.09 8.14
N LYS A 86 15.35 4.34 7.71
CA LYS A 86 14.66 5.47 8.35
C LYS A 86 13.25 5.58 7.81
N ILE A 87 12.30 5.69 8.72
CA ILE A 87 10.86 5.69 8.45
C ILE A 87 10.17 6.88 9.14
N LYS A 88 9.03 7.27 8.59
CA LYS A 88 8.11 8.22 9.22
C LYS A 88 7.40 7.53 10.38
N LYS A 89 7.18 8.29 11.45
CA LYS A 89 6.31 7.87 12.57
C LYS A 89 4.84 8.00 12.16
N GLY A 90 3.98 7.32 12.91
CA GLY A 90 2.54 7.34 12.68
C GLY A 90 2.11 6.45 11.52
N PHE A 91 1.04 6.86 10.85
CA PHE A 91 0.32 6.06 9.87
C PHE A 91 0.69 6.41 8.45
N GLN A 92 0.55 5.41 7.57
CA GLN A 92 0.54 5.57 6.13
C GLN A 92 -0.71 4.90 5.58
N MET A 93 -1.31 5.52 4.57
CA MET A 93 -2.50 5.00 3.92
C MET A 93 -2.36 5.10 2.42
N GLY A 94 -2.97 4.16 1.71
CA GLY A 94 -3.16 4.22 0.27
C GLY A 94 -4.59 3.90 -0.11
N VAL A 95 -5.11 4.64 -1.09
CA VAL A 95 -6.39 4.37 -1.72
C VAL A 95 -6.14 4.18 -3.21
N VAL A 96 -6.61 3.06 -3.75
CA VAL A 96 -6.53 2.83 -5.20
C VAL A 96 -7.69 3.55 -5.88
N LEU A 97 -7.36 4.36 -6.88
CA LEU A 97 -8.28 4.90 -7.87
C LEU A 97 -8.31 3.94 -9.06
N ALA A 98 -9.50 3.41 -9.34
CA ALA A 98 -9.72 2.48 -10.42
C ALA A 98 -10.80 2.99 -11.38
N VAL A 99 -10.83 2.41 -12.58
CA VAL A 99 -11.92 2.53 -13.55
C VAL A 99 -12.44 1.13 -13.88
N PRO A 100 -13.65 0.96 -14.41
CA PRO A 100 -14.09 -0.34 -14.93
C PRO A 100 -13.11 -0.87 -16.00
N PRO A 101 -12.92 -2.19 -16.11
CA PRO A 101 -13.68 -3.27 -15.46
C PRO A 101 -13.15 -3.73 -14.09
N PHE A 102 -12.19 -3.02 -13.47
CA PHE A 102 -11.60 -3.42 -12.19
C PHE A 102 -12.68 -3.88 -11.18
N PRO A 103 -12.48 -4.95 -10.36
CA PRO A 103 -11.36 -5.90 -10.32
C PRO A 103 -11.46 -7.04 -11.35
N PHE A 104 -12.38 -6.96 -12.30
CA PHE A 104 -12.62 -8.01 -13.28
C PHE A 104 -11.80 -7.76 -14.55
N PHE A 105 -11.75 -8.78 -15.40
CA PHE A 105 -11.18 -8.70 -16.73
C PHE A 105 -12.32 -8.67 -17.75
N ASP A 106 -12.36 -7.61 -18.55
CA ASP A 106 -13.30 -7.44 -19.65
C ASP A 106 -12.64 -6.54 -20.70
N ASP A 107 -12.26 -7.14 -21.83
CA ASP A 107 -11.53 -6.43 -22.89
C ASP A 107 -12.39 -5.37 -23.60
N GLU A 108 -13.70 -5.62 -23.73
CA GLU A 108 -14.63 -4.68 -24.36
C GLU A 108 -14.82 -3.44 -23.49
N GLU A 109 -15.09 -3.65 -22.20
CA GLU A 109 -15.23 -2.56 -21.23
C GLU A 109 -13.91 -1.79 -21.09
N ASN A 110 -12.77 -2.50 -20.97
CA ASN A 110 -11.47 -1.85 -20.85
C ASN A 110 -11.12 -0.96 -22.06
N PHE A 111 -11.54 -1.34 -23.27
CA PHE A 111 -11.34 -0.52 -24.45
C PHE A 111 -11.99 0.86 -24.35
N ILE A 112 -13.11 0.98 -23.63
CA ILE A 112 -13.81 2.26 -23.38
C ILE A 112 -12.96 3.22 -22.54
N TYR A 113 -12.19 2.68 -21.59
CA TYR A 113 -11.39 3.46 -20.63
C TYR A 113 -9.95 3.69 -21.08
N ARG A 114 -9.51 2.99 -22.12
CA ARG A 114 -8.17 3.15 -22.70
C ARG A 114 -7.96 4.59 -23.15
N ASP A 115 -6.76 5.10 -22.90
CA ASP A 115 -6.31 6.44 -23.31
C ASP A 115 -7.06 7.61 -22.66
N LEU A 116 -7.99 7.36 -21.72
CA LEU A 116 -8.65 8.43 -20.98
C LEU A 116 -7.64 9.26 -20.21
N SER A 117 -7.73 10.58 -20.39
CA SER A 117 -6.84 11.54 -19.75
C SER A 117 -7.07 11.62 -18.25
N ILE A 118 -5.97 11.66 -17.51
CA ILE A 118 -5.90 11.90 -16.07
C ILE A 118 -5.47 13.35 -15.88
N LEU A 119 -6.37 14.17 -15.35
CA LEU A 119 -6.12 15.59 -15.14
C LEU A 119 -5.95 15.89 -13.65
N PHE A 120 -5.02 16.79 -13.34
CA PHE A 120 -4.79 17.30 -12.00
C PHE A 120 -5.20 18.78 -11.95
N LYS A 121 -6.16 19.13 -11.10
CA LYS A 121 -6.66 20.52 -10.96
C LYS A 121 -5.55 21.49 -10.56
N LYS A 122 -4.57 21.00 -9.81
CA LYS A 122 -3.32 21.67 -9.45
C LYS A 122 -2.15 20.76 -9.84
N PRO A 123 -1.02 21.30 -10.32
CA PRO A 123 0.16 20.52 -10.70
C PRO A 123 0.92 20.02 -9.46
N ASN A 124 0.29 19.12 -8.70
CA ASN A 124 0.88 18.49 -7.52
C ASN A 124 0.66 16.97 -7.61
N LEU A 125 1.77 16.23 -7.64
CA LEU A 125 1.81 14.77 -7.71
C LEU A 125 2.26 14.13 -6.38
N ASP A 126 2.34 14.90 -5.31
CA ASP A 126 2.71 14.39 -3.99
C ASP A 126 1.74 13.28 -3.56
N GLY A 127 2.29 12.10 -3.26
CA GLY A 127 1.51 10.92 -2.91
C GLY A 127 0.70 10.33 -4.05
N VAL A 128 0.90 10.74 -5.30
CA VAL A 128 0.32 10.09 -6.48
C VAL A 128 1.29 9.02 -6.94
N ARG A 129 0.88 7.75 -6.89
CA ARG A 129 1.64 6.62 -7.43
C ARG A 129 0.94 6.09 -8.66
N LEU A 130 1.69 5.96 -9.73
CA LEU A 130 1.19 5.55 -11.02
C LEU A 130 1.00 4.02 -11.04
N GLY A 131 -0.18 3.58 -11.48
CA GLY A 131 -0.44 2.19 -11.88
C GLY A 131 -0.25 2.06 -13.38
N ASP A 132 -1.27 1.55 -14.07
CA ASP A 132 -1.19 1.30 -15.51
C ASP A 132 -1.56 2.56 -16.31
N VAL A 133 -0.58 3.44 -16.45
CA VAL A 133 -0.72 4.72 -17.16
C VAL A 133 0.43 4.93 -18.15
N LYS A 134 0.17 5.74 -19.17
CA LYS A 134 1.17 6.17 -20.14
C LYS A 134 1.04 7.67 -20.42
N ILE A 135 2.01 8.23 -21.13
CA ILE A 135 1.93 9.62 -21.59
C ILE A 135 1.55 9.63 -23.07
N ILE A 136 0.49 10.37 -23.43
CA ILE A 136 0.09 10.65 -24.81
C ILE A 136 0.07 12.18 -24.96
N ASN A 137 0.86 12.71 -25.91
CA ASN A 137 0.93 14.15 -26.18
C ASN A 137 1.17 15.02 -24.92
N GLY A 138 1.99 14.54 -23.99
CA GLY A 138 2.32 15.23 -22.74
C GLY A 138 1.27 15.11 -21.62
N ALA A 139 0.18 14.37 -21.83
CA ALA A 139 -0.85 14.10 -20.82
C ALA A 139 -0.75 12.66 -20.31
N TRP A 140 -0.99 12.46 -19.00
CA TRP A 140 -1.16 11.13 -18.42
C TRP A 140 -2.49 10.53 -18.88
N CYS A 141 -2.45 9.27 -19.31
CA CYS A 141 -3.59 8.53 -19.83
C CYS A 141 -3.61 7.10 -19.28
N VAL A 142 -4.80 6.51 -19.14
CA VAL A 142 -4.98 5.10 -18.76
C VAL A 142 -4.38 4.19 -19.84
N ALA A 143 -3.65 3.15 -19.43
CA ALA A 143 -2.95 2.22 -20.33
C ALA A 143 -3.16 0.73 -20.04
N GLY A 144 -3.75 0.38 -18.89
CA GLY A 144 -3.87 -1.01 -18.42
C GLY A 144 -4.96 -1.84 -19.08
N SER A 145 -5.08 -3.08 -18.63
CA SER A 145 -6.15 -4.02 -19.01
C SER A 145 -7.14 -4.33 -17.90
N ASP A 146 -6.83 -3.93 -16.66
CA ASP A 146 -7.63 -4.28 -15.48
C ASP A 146 -8.30 -3.07 -14.82
N GLY A 147 -8.01 -1.84 -15.26
CA GLY A 147 -8.54 -0.61 -14.67
C GLY A 147 -7.85 -0.14 -13.37
N TYR A 148 -6.67 -0.68 -13.02
CA TYR A 148 -5.85 -0.21 -11.90
C TYR A 148 -5.03 1.04 -12.29
N VAL A 149 -5.52 2.24 -11.95
CA VAL A 149 -4.96 3.48 -12.53
C VAL A 149 -3.95 4.17 -11.63
N LEU A 150 -4.33 4.51 -10.39
CA LEU A 150 -3.47 5.25 -9.46
C LEU A 150 -3.60 4.70 -8.04
N VAL A 151 -2.55 4.86 -7.24
CA VAL A 151 -2.63 4.75 -5.77
C VAL A 151 -2.34 6.11 -5.18
N ILE A 152 -3.28 6.63 -4.39
CA ILE A 152 -3.11 7.88 -3.68
C ILE A 152 -2.70 7.58 -2.25
N THR A 153 -1.48 7.96 -1.90
CA THR A 153 -0.87 7.71 -0.61
C THR A 153 -0.86 8.96 0.27
N GLY A 154 -0.66 8.78 1.57
CA GLY A 154 -0.48 9.84 2.55
C GLY A 154 0.12 9.32 3.84
N SER A 155 0.67 10.22 4.66
CA SER A 155 1.32 9.91 5.93
C SER A 155 1.10 11.01 6.96
N GLY A 156 0.96 10.65 8.23
CA GLY A 156 0.58 11.57 9.31
C GLY A 156 0.56 10.87 10.67
N ASN A 157 0.40 11.64 11.74
CA ASN A 157 0.49 11.09 13.10
C ASN A 157 -0.79 10.40 13.53
N THR A 158 -1.94 10.81 12.98
CA THR A 158 -3.24 10.19 13.26
C THR A 158 -3.91 9.66 11.97
N VAL A 159 -4.86 8.76 12.14
CA VAL A 159 -5.63 8.21 11.01
C VAL A 159 -6.49 9.30 10.33
N GLU A 160 -7.01 10.27 11.08
CA GLU A 160 -7.78 11.41 10.55
C GLU A 160 -6.93 12.27 9.64
N GLU A 161 -5.71 12.62 10.08
CA GLU A 161 -4.78 13.45 9.32
C GLU A 161 -4.47 12.79 7.98
N VAL A 162 -4.11 11.51 8.03
CA VAL A 162 -3.78 10.73 6.83
C VAL A 162 -4.98 10.61 5.90
N ARG A 163 -6.16 10.28 6.43
CA ARG A 163 -7.39 10.21 5.63
C ARG A 163 -7.68 11.56 4.97
N LYS A 164 -7.66 12.66 5.73
CA LYS A 164 -7.90 14.01 5.20
C LYS A 164 -6.92 14.35 4.08
N GLN A 165 -5.65 13.99 4.24
CA GLN A 165 -4.63 14.20 3.22
C GLN A 165 -4.91 13.38 1.95
N VAL A 166 -5.13 12.07 2.07
CA VAL A 166 -5.36 11.17 0.94
C VAL A 166 -6.62 11.57 0.15
N TYR A 167 -7.76 11.76 0.82
CA TYR A 167 -8.98 12.17 0.13
C TYR A 167 -8.91 13.60 -0.40
N GLY A 168 -8.15 14.49 0.25
CA GLY A 168 -7.83 15.81 -0.28
C GLY A 168 -7.03 15.75 -1.57
N ARG A 169 -6.04 14.85 -1.67
CA ARG A 169 -5.27 14.58 -2.89
C ARG A 169 -6.16 13.98 -3.99
N ILE A 170 -7.06 13.06 -3.66
CA ILE A 170 -8.03 12.51 -4.62
C ILE A 170 -8.92 13.60 -5.22
N ASN A 171 -9.36 14.58 -4.43
CA ASN A 171 -10.16 15.71 -4.93
C ASN A 171 -9.44 16.58 -5.97
N ASN A 172 -8.11 16.48 -6.05
CA ASN A 172 -7.29 17.14 -7.07
C ASN A 172 -7.32 16.41 -8.43
N ILE A 173 -7.83 15.18 -8.48
CA ILE A 173 -7.76 14.31 -9.65
C ILE A 173 -9.11 14.31 -10.37
N MET A 174 -9.06 14.37 -11.69
CA MET A 174 -10.20 14.20 -12.57
C MET A 174 -9.89 13.08 -13.56
N LEU A 175 -10.67 12.01 -13.46
CA LEU A 175 -10.65 10.86 -14.36
C LEU A 175 -12.11 10.38 -14.49
N GLN A 176 -12.57 10.22 -15.72
CA GLN A 176 -13.95 9.82 -15.99
C GLN A 176 -14.25 8.45 -15.40
N ASN A 177 -15.39 8.33 -14.71
CA ASN A 177 -15.87 7.11 -14.05
C ASN A 177 -14.85 6.48 -13.08
N MET A 178 -13.90 7.28 -12.56
CA MET A 178 -13.04 6.80 -11.49
C MET A 178 -13.87 6.49 -10.24
N TYR A 179 -13.51 5.42 -9.55
CA TYR A 179 -14.10 5.08 -8.28
C TYR A 179 -13.05 4.57 -7.30
N TYR A 180 -13.38 4.64 -6.01
CA TYR A 180 -12.50 4.27 -4.92
C TYR A 180 -13.29 4.04 -3.64
N ARG A 181 -12.67 3.38 -2.66
CA ARG A 181 -13.26 3.18 -1.34
C ARG A 181 -13.04 4.40 -0.46
N THR A 182 -14.04 4.78 0.32
CA THR A 182 -14.02 5.93 1.24
C THR A 182 -13.86 5.56 2.71
N ASP A 183 -13.89 4.26 3.02
CA ASP A 183 -13.91 3.71 4.38
C ASP A 183 -12.54 3.18 4.86
N ILE A 184 -11.48 3.33 4.05
CA ILE A 184 -10.14 2.84 4.38
C ILE A 184 -9.61 3.51 5.65
N GLY A 185 -9.31 2.72 6.67
CA GLY A 185 -8.83 3.20 7.98
C GLY A 185 -9.93 3.55 8.99
N LEU A 186 -11.22 3.58 8.62
CA LEU A 186 -12.30 3.93 9.56
C LEU A 186 -12.44 2.95 10.73
N LYS A 187 -12.07 1.68 10.53
CA LYS A 187 -12.17 0.64 11.57
C LYS A 187 -11.03 0.67 12.58
N TRP A 188 -9.96 1.43 12.32
CA TRP A 188 -8.74 1.39 13.11
C TRP A 188 -8.98 1.56 14.60
N TYR A 189 -9.79 2.53 15.02
CA TYR A 189 -10.10 2.77 16.43
C TYR A 189 -10.63 1.54 17.16
N ARG A 190 -11.58 0.83 16.52
CA ARG A 190 -12.12 -0.39 17.09
C ARG A 190 -11.11 -1.53 17.03
N ASP A 191 -10.44 -1.67 15.89
CA ASP A 191 -9.54 -2.80 15.64
C ASP A 191 -8.26 -2.71 16.51
N SER A 192 -7.73 -1.50 16.75
CA SER A 192 -6.59 -1.27 17.62
C SER A 192 -6.90 -1.65 19.07
N ASP A 193 -8.08 -1.25 19.57
CA ASP A 193 -8.52 -1.56 20.93
C ASP A 193 -8.66 -3.07 21.14
N LEU A 194 -9.22 -3.77 20.14
CA LEU A 194 -9.32 -5.22 20.16
C LEU A 194 -7.94 -5.89 20.16
N LEU A 195 -7.04 -5.45 19.27
CA LEU A 195 -5.69 -6.01 19.17
C LEU A 195 -4.87 -5.76 20.44
N GLN A 196 -5.03 -4.62 21.11
CA GLN A 196 -4.42 -4.35 22.41
C GLN A 196 -5.04 -5.21 23.51
N THR A 197 -6.37 -5.34 23.54
CA THR A 197 -7.09 -6.19 24.51
C THR A 197 -6.66 -7.65 24.40
N TRP A 198 -6.39 -8.15 23.19
CA TRP A 198 -5.90 -9.51 22.96
C TRP A 198 -4.39 -9.67 23.19
N GLY A 199 -3.69 -8.58 23.53
CA GLY A 199 -2.23 -8.57 23.76
C GLY A 199 -1.40 -8.73 22.49
N TYR A 200 -1.99 -8.47 21.31
CA TYR A 200 -1.31 -8.55 20.02
C TYR A 200 -0.49 -7.30 19.72
N LEU A 201 -1.00 -6.14 20.14
CA LEU A 201 -0.32 -4.86 20.11
C LEU A 201 -0.11 -4.34 21.54
N LYS A 202 0.92 -3.53 21.73
CA LYS A 202 1.22 -2.84 22.99
C LYS A 202 1.14 -1.34 22.78
#